data_AF-A0A8X6GPU3-F1
#
_entry.id   AF-A0A8X6GPU3-F1
#
_cell.length_a   1.000
_cell.length_b   1.000
_cell.length_c   1.000
_cell.angle_alpha   90.00
_cell.angle_beta   90.00
_cell.angle_gamma   90.00
#
_symmetry.space_group_name_H-M   'P 1'
#
loop_
_entity.id
_entity.type
_entity.pdbx_description
1 polymer ?
#
loop_
_entity_poly.entity_id
_entity_poly.type
_entity_poly.pdbx_seq_one_letter_code
_entity_poly.pdbx_strand_id
1 'polypeptide(L)'
;MNRLMEEIERSIKIFVHGLELFLEDPQNHNISLAPHLNCTANSDIKWSKGEHFFKYLRMVSIKEKGGRADLEFNPDGTLKYVELEVMNLNNMGFWEKIGIWTEDGLDIKDIVWPGGSPVPPPGVPEKFNMKITFMEEPPYVNLVPPDNETGECETSRAVRCRVAPRSAIEG
;
A
#
# COMPACT_ATOMS: atom_id res chain seq x y z
N MET A 1 6.13 25.93 -14.28
CA MET A 1 7.41 25.26 -14.60
C MET A 1 7.16 23.76 -14.52
N ASN A 2 7.73 22.92 -15.40
CA ASN A 2 7.42 21.48 -15.45
C ASN A 2 7.91 20.82 -14.14
N ARG A 3 7.06 20.07 -13.42
CA ARG A 3 7.40 19.38 -12.15
C ARG A 3 8.68 18.54 -12.28
N LEU A 4 8.91 17.96 -13.46
CA LEU A 4 10.15 17.25 -13.79
C LEU A 4 11.40 18.12 -13.64
N MET A 5 11.37 19.37 -14.10
CA MET A 5 12.53 20.26 -14.04
C MET A 5 12.86 20.68 -12.61
N GLU A 6 11.84 20.86 -11.77
CA GLU A 6 12.03 21.14 -10.34
C GLU A 6 12.70 19.95 -9.63
N GLU A 7 12.27 18.73 -9.93
CA GLU A 7 12.90 17.52 -9.36
C GLU A 7 14.32 17.27 -9.88
N ILE A 8 14.61 17.64 -11.13
CA ILE A 8 15.98 17.60 -11.67
C ILE A 8 16.88 18.59 -10.90
N GLU A 9 16.40 19.82 -10.67
CA GLU A 9 17.15 20.81 -9.89
C GLU A 9 17.41 20.33 -8.46
N ARG A 10 16.40 19.75 -7.78
CA ARG A 10 16.54 19.16 -6.44
C ARG A 10 17.58 18.04 -6.43
N SER A 11 17.52 17.16 -7.43
CA SER A 11 18.47 16.04 -7.57
C SER A 11 19.91 16.53 -7.72
N ILE A 12 20.13 17.59 -8.50
CA ILE A 12 21.46 18.19 -8.65
C ILE A 12 21.93 18.80 -7.33
N LYS A 13 21.07 19.52 -6.59
CA LYS A 13 21.41 20.06 -5.27
C LYS A 13 21.86 18.97 -4.30
N ILE A 14 21.10 17.88 -4.21
CA ILE A 14 21.43 16.73 -3.36
C ILE A 14 22.80 16.16 -3.73
N PHE A 15 23.05 15.98 -5.03
CA PHE A 15 24.31 15.43 -5.51
C PHE A 15 25.51 16.33 -5.18
N VAL A 16 25.38 17.65 -5.39
CA VAL A 16 26.44 18.62 -5.11
C VAL A 16 26.74 18.68 -3.61
N HIS A 17 25.72 18.76 -2.75
CA HIS A 17 25.92 18.76 -1.30
C HIS A 17 26.54 17.44 -0.80
N GLY A 18 26.15 16.30 -1.37
CA GLY A 18 26.79 15.03 -1.05
C GLY A 18 28.26 14.98 -1.49
N LEU A 19 28.60 15.62 -2.60
CA LEU A 19 29.99 15.77 -3.06
C LEU A 19 30.80 16.70 -2.15
N GLU A 20 30.23 17.82 -1.71
CA GLU A 20 30.85 18.73 -0.73
C GLU A 20 31.17 17.98 0.57
N LEU A 21 30.19 17.28 1.15
CA LEU A 21 30.39 16.46 2.35
C LEU A 21 31.47 15.39 2.16
N PHE A 22 31.56 14.80 0.97
CA PHE A 22 32.61 13.82 0.66
C PHE A 22 34.00 14.46 0.60
N LEU A 23 34.12 15.64 -0.01
CA LEU A 23 35.40 16.34 -0.17
C LEU A 23 35.89 16.98 1.13
N GLU A 24 34.98 17.40 2.01
CA GLU A 24 35.31 17.97 3.33
C GLU A 24 35.86 16.94 4.32
N ASP A 25 35.59 15.64 4.11
CA ASP A 25 36.11 14.57 4.95
C ASP A 25 37.58 14.25 4.59
N PRO A 26 38.55 14.49 5.50
CA PRO A 26 39.97 14.28 5.21
C PRO A 26 40.33 12.82 4.88
N GLN A 27 39.48 11.85 5.27
CA GLN A 27 39.68 10.43 4.93
C GLN A 27 39.52 10.16 3.43
N ASN A 28 38.89 11.07 2.68
CA ASN A 28 38.55 10.88 1.28
C ASN A 28 39.53 11.55 0.29
N HIS A 29 40.54 12.29 0.75
CA HIS A 29 41.43 13.07 -0.12
C HIS A 29 42.12 12.28 -1.25
N ASN A 30 42.28 10.96 -1.11
CA ASN A 30 42.90 10.08 -2.11
C ASN A 30 41.92 9.09 -2.76
N ILE A 31 40.62 9.30 -2.59
CA ILE A 31 39.58 8.41 -3.14
C ILE A 31 39.03 9.01 -4.43
N SER A 32 39.29 8.34 -5.55
CA SER A 32 38.65 8.69 -6.82
C SER A 32 37.19 8.22 -6.85
N LEU A 33 36.29 9.12 -7.25
CA LEU A 33 34.88 8.81 -7.51
C LEU A 33 34.61 8.31 -8.93
N ALA A 34 35.65 8.17 -9.77
CA ALA A 34 35.48 7.63 -11.12
C ALA A 34 35.02 6.15 -11.04
N PRO A 35 33.84 5.80 -11.58
CA PRO A 35 33.29 4.47 -11.40
C PRO A 35 33.98 3.41 -12.26
N HIS A 36 34.62 3.81 -13.37
CA HIS A 36 35.29 2.93 -14.35
C HIS A 36 34.46 1.70 -14.77
N LEU A 37 33.12 1.85 -14.73
CA LEU A 37 32.19 0.78 -15.07
C LEU A 37 32.07 0.62 -16.58
N ASN A 38 31.95 -0.63 -17.02
CA ASN A 38 31.68 -0.97 -18.40
C ASN A 38 30.57 -2.03 -18.48
N CYS A 39 29.50 -1.75 -19.22
CA CYS A 39 28.35 -2.65 -19.38
C CYS A 39 28.69 -3.95 -20.14
N THR A 40 29.86 -4.04 -20.78
CA THR A 40 30.32 -5.24 -21.51
C THR A 40 31.36 -6.06 -20.77
N ALA A 41 31.76 -5.63 -19.56
CA ALA A 41 32.74 -6.36 -18.77
C ALA A 41 32.11 -7.60 -18.11
N ASN A 42 32.81 -8.74 -18.17
CA ASN A 42 32.40 -9.98 -17.51
C ASN A 42 32.75 -10.03 -16.02
N SER A 43 33.51 -9.05 -15.52
CA SER A 43 33.89 -8.86 -14.12
C SER A 43 33.83 -7.38 -13.76
N ASP A 44 33.76 -7.05 -12.46
CA ASP A 44 33.74 -5.67 -11.94
C ASP A 44 32.54 -4.81 -12.39
N ILE A 45 31.35 -5.40 -12.38
CA ILE A 45 30.07 -4.71 -12.71
C ILE A 45 29.56 -3.76 -11.60
N LYS A 46 30.20 -3.73 -10.42
CA LYS A 46 29.80 -2.90 -9.29
C LYS A 46 30.83 -1.82 -9.02
N TRP A 47 30.37 -0.59 -8.84
CA TRP A 47 31.23 0.51 -8.41
C TRP A 47 31.68 0.29 -6.97
N SER A 48 32.96 -0.05 -6.79
CA SER A 48 33.53 -0.41 -5.48
C SER A 48 33.44 0.69 -4.43
N LYS A 49 33.49 1.96 -4.85
CA LYS A 49 33.34 3.14 -3.96
C LYS A 49 31.92 3.68 -3.88
N GLY A 50 30.97 3.09 -4.60
CA GLY A 50 29.60 3.57 -4.67
C GLY A 50 28.90 3.57 -3.31
N GLU A 51 29.04 2.49 -2.52
CA GLU A 51 28.44 2.42 -1.17
C GLU A 51 29.01 3.49 -0.22
N HIS A 52 30.32 3.75 -0.34
CA HIS A 52 31.00 4.74 0.47
C HIS A 52 30.50 6.15 0.12
N PHE A 53 30.42 6.48 -1.17
CA PHE A 53 29.86 7.77 -1.60
C PHE A 53 28.37 7.92 -1.28
N PHE A 54 27.59 6.84 -1.42
CA PHE A 54 26.16 6.81 -1.10
C PHE A 54 25.88 7.11 0.37
N LYS A 55 26.82 6.83 1.28
CA LYS A 55 26.74 7.29 2.67
C LYS A 55 26.65 8.82 2.75
N TYR A 56 27.49 9.57 2.02
CA TYR A 56 27.48 11.03 2.05
C TYR A 56 26.23 11.60 1.41
N LEU A 57 25.74 10.99 0.32
CA LEU A 57 24.45 11.37 -0.29
C LEU A 57 23.28 11.24 0.69
N ARG A 58 23.27 10.21 1.56
CA ARG A 58 22.24 10.05 2.60
C ARG A 58 22.40 11.00 3.78
N MET A 59 23.58 11.58 3.98
CA MET A 59 23.85 12.52 5.07
C MET A 59 23.47 13.97 4.70
N VAL A 60 23.08 14.21 3.45
CA VAL A 60 22.60 15.51 2.99
C VAL A 60 21.35 15.92 3.79
N SER A 61 21.39 17.12 4.35
CA SER A 61 20.24 17.81 4.95
C SER A 61 20.20 19.22 4.40
N ILE A 62 19.18 19.52 3.58
CA ILE A 62 19.00 20.82 2.94
C ILE A 62 17.67 21.40 3.40
N LYS A 63 17.73 22.62 3.95
CA LYS A 63 16.53 23.39 4.32
C LYS A 63 15.85 23.94 3.08
N GLU A 64 14.65 23.46 2.79
CA GLU A 64 13.87 23.93 1.64
C GLU A 64 13.13 25.23 1.99
N LYS A 65 12.92 26.08 0.98
CA LYS A 65 12.20 27.35 1.14
C LYS A 65 10.75 27.19 0.66
N GLY A 66 9.85 28.01 1.20
CA GLY A 66 8.48 28.12 0.70
C GLY A 66 7.53 27.02 1.21
N GLY A 67 7.76 26.47 2.40
CA GLY A 67 6.84 25.53 3.05
C GLY A 67 6.95 24.08 2.56
N ARG A 68 7.94 23.77 1.71
CA ARG A 68 8.29 22.38 1.37
C ARG A 68 9.06 21.74 2.52
N ALA A 69 8.86 20.44 2.70
CA ALA A 69 9.64 19.67 3.67
C ALA A 69 11.12 19.64 3.30
N ASP A 70 11.96 19.57 4.33
CA ASP A 70 13.40 19.50 4.17
C ASP A 70 13.84 18.26 3.40
N LEU A 71 14.92 18.39 2.63
CA LEU A 71 15.52 17.27 1.92
C LEU A 71 16.45 16.51 2.86
N GLU A 72 15.92 15.44 3.43
CA GLU A 72 16.64 14.49 4.28
C GLU A 72 16.31 13.06 3.86
N PHE A 73 17.21 12.13 4.19
CA PHE A 73 17.10 10.73 3.78
C PHE A 73 17.05 9.77 4.97
N ASN A 74 16.27 8.72 4.81
CA ASN A 74 16.27 7.56 5.69
C ASN A 74 17.52 6.69 5.43
N PRO A 75 17.85 5.75 6.34
CA PRO A 75 18.97 4.83 6.16
C PRO A 75 18.87 3.98 4.89
N ASP A 76 17.68 3.73 4.37
CA ASP A 76 17.45 2.99 3.12
C ASP A 76 17.60 3.84 1.85
N GLY A 77 17.80 5.15 1.98
CA GLY A 77 17.91 6.10 0.86
C GLY A 77 16.58 6.68 0.38
N THR A 78 15.46 6.36 1.03
CA THR A 78 14.19 7.04 0.76
C THR A 78 14.17 8.44 1.37
N LEU A 79 13.34 9.33 0.83
CA LEU A 79 13.12 10.64 1.44
C LEU A 79 12.46 10.45 2.81
N LYS A 80 13.03 11.10 3.84
CA LYS A 80 12.50 11.08 5.21
C LYS A 80 11.14 11.76 5.30
N TYR A 81 10.99 12.86 4.56
CA TYR A 81 9.75 13.62 4.46
C TYR A 81 9.27 13.64 3.01
N VAL A 82 8.00 13.29 2.83
CA VAL A 82 7.36 13.27 1.52
C VAL A 82 6.06 14.05 1.56
N GLU A 83 5.80 14.80 0.50
CA GLU A 83 4.50 15.42 0.25
C GLU A 83 3.73 14.52 -0.71
N LEU A 84 2.57 14.02 -0.27
CA LEU A 84 1.70 13.17 -1.09
C LEU A 84 0.38 13.87 -1.37
N GLU A 85 -0.09 13.75 -2.60
CA GLU A 85 -1.39 14.27 -3.01
C GLU A 85 -2.44 13.17 -2.86
N VAL A 86 -3.48 13.41 -2.06
CA VAL A 86 -4.61 12.50 -1.95
C VAL A 86 -5.58 12.81 -3.07
N MET A 87 -5.84 11.81 -3.91
CA MET A 87 -6.70 11.94 -5.09
C MET A 87 -7.96 11.09 -4.92
N ASN A 88 -9.11 11.64 -5.29
CA ASN A 88 -10.37 10.91 -5.39
C ASN A 88 -10.74 10.72 -6.85
N LEU A 89 -11.22 9.53 -7.22
CA LEU A 89 -11.72 9.28 -8.56
C LEU A 89 -13.20 9.65 -8.63
N ASN A 90 -13.55 10.62 -9.46
CA ASN A 90 -14.94 11.03 -9.61
C ASN A 90 -15.72 10.10 -10.57
N ASN A 91 -17.04 10.22 -10.57
CA ASN A 91 -17.94 9.40 -11.41
C ASN A 91 -17.74 9.61 -12.93
N MET A 92 -17.04 10.69 -13.32
CA MET A 92 -16.69 10.97 -14.72
C MET A 92 -15.32 10.37 -15.12
N GLY A 93 -14.64 9.68 -14.19
CA GLY A 93 -13.35 9.06 -14.42
C GLY A 93 -12.15 9.99 -14.28
N PHE A 94 -12.32 11.18 -13.68
CA PHE A 94 -11.22 12.11 -13.42
C PHE A 94 -10.72 12.01 -11.99
N TRP A 95 -9.40 12.08 -11.84
CA TRP A 95 -8.74 12.18 -10.54
C TRP A 95 -8.78 13.63 -10.05
N GLU A 96 -9.41 13.85 -8.90
CA GLU A 96 -9.51 15.14 -8.25
C GLU A 96 -8.66 15.15 -6.98
N LYS A 97 -7.83 16.17 -6.81
CA LYS A 97 -7.04 16.35 -5.59
C LYS A 97 -7.96 16.78 -4.44
N ILE A 98 -8.08 15.92 -3.44
CA ILE A 98 -8.92 16.15 -2.24
C ILE A 98 -8.09 16.43 -0.99
N GLY A 99 -6.79 16.19 -1.00
CA GLY A 99 -5.96 16.43 0.18
C GLY A 99 -4.47 16.40 -0.11
N ILE A 100 -3.70 16.72 0.94
CA ILE A 100 -2.24 16.69 0.95
C ILE A 100 -1.80 16.04 2.27
N TRP A 101 -0.88 15.10 2.19
CA TRP A 101 -0.15 14.57 3.33
C TRP A 101 1.23 15.23 3.38
N THR A 102 1.55 15.90 4.49
CA THR A 102 2.85 16.53 4.74
C THR A 102 3.49 15.95 6.02
N GLU A 103 4.62 16.51 6.46
CA GLU A 103 5.21 16.19 7.77
C GLU A 103 4.26 16.50 8.93
N ASP A 104 3.43 17.54 8.79
CA ASP A 104 2.48 17.97 9.84
C ASP A 104 1.21 17.11 9.89
N GLY A 105 1.01 16.21 8.92
CA GLY A 105 -0.10 15.27 8.86
C GLY A 105 -0.96 15.38 7.60
N LEU A 106 -2.19 14.86 7.69
CA LEU A 106 -3.17 14.85 6.60
C LEU A 106 -4.09 16.07 6.66
N ASP A 107 -4.08 16.89 5.62
CA ASP A 107 -5.14 17.86 5.34
C ASP A 107 -6.00 17.34 4.19
N ILE A 108 -7.28 17.09 4.45
CA ILE A 108 -8.20 16.46 3.50
C ILE A 108 -9.56 17.15 3.52
N LYS A 109 -10.11 17.36 2.32
CA LYS A 109 -11.45 17.86 2.06
C LYS A 109 -12.47 16.72 2.13
N ASP A 110 -13.73 17.03 1.85
CA ASP A 110 -14.81 16.05 1.78
C ASP A 110 -14.52 14.94 0.74
N ILE A 111 -14.80 13.70 1.14
CA ILE A 111 -14.66 12.51 0.30
C ILE A 111 -16.03 12.09 -0.18
N VAL A 112 -16.18 11.96 -1.50
CA VAL A 112 -17.37 11.34 -2.09
C VAL A 112 -17.10 9.85 -2.28
N TRP A 113 -17.87 9.04 -1.56
CA TRP A 113 -17.80 7.58 -1.60
C TRP A 113 -18.65 7.01 -2.74
N PRO A 114 -18.47 5.73 -3.10
CA PRO A 114 -19.30 5.05 -4.08
C PRO A 114 -20.80 5.26 -3.84
N GLY A 115 -21.56 5.49 -4.91
CA GLY A 115 -22.97 5.87 -4.82
C GLY A 115 -23.23 7.35 -4.56
N GLY A 116 -22.18 8.21 -4.56
CA GLY A 116 -22.31 9.64 -4.35
C GLY A 116 -22.53 10.04 -2.89
N SER A 117 -22.19 9.16 -1.94
CA SER A 117 -22.39 9.39 -0.51
C SER A 117 -21.28 10.26 0.08
N PRO A 118 -21.59 11.28 0.91
CA PRO A 118 -20.58 12.00 1.68
C PRO A 118 -20.11 11.22 2.93
N VAL A 119 -20.81 10.13 3.26
CA VAL A 119 -20.51 9.29 4.44
C VAL A 119 -19.84 7.99 3.97
N PRO A 120 -18.77 7.53 4.65
CA PRO A 120 -18.13 6.28 4.32
C PRO A 120 -19.11 5.11 4.38
N PRO A 121 -18.99 4.12 3.47
CA PRO A 121 -19.83 2.93 3.54
C PRO A 121 -19.60 2.25 4.90
N PRO A 122 -20.66 1.69 5.52
CA PRO A 122 -20.48 0.87 6.71
C PRO A 122 -19.49 -0.24 6.39
N GLY A 123 -18.55 -0.48 7.30
CA GLY A 123 -17.53 -1.52 7.13
C GLY A 123 -18.14 -2.90 6.86
N VAL A 124 -17.32 -3.88 6.51
CA VAL A 124 -17.79 -5.24 6.21
C VAL A 124 -18.57 -5.78 7.42
N PRO A 125 -19.88 -6.04 7.29
CA PRO A 125 -20.64 -6.67 8.36
C PRO A 125 -20.04 -8.05 8.65
N GLU A 126 -20.01 -8.48 9.91
CA GLU A 126 -19.61 -9.85 10.24
C GLU A 126 -20.48 -10.84 9.47
N LYS A 127 -19.89 -11.52 8.49
CA LYS A 127 -20.56 -12.60 7.75
C LYS A 127 -20.41 -13.88 8.55
N PHE A 128 -21.33 -14.18 9.46
CA PHE A 128 -21.41 -15.53 10.03
C PHE A 128 -22.68 -16.23 9.51
N ASN A 129 -22.50 -17.05 8.47
CA ASN A 129 -23.46 -18.11 8.14
C ASN A 129 -22.77 -19.42 8.53
N MET A 130 -23.30 -20.11 9.54
CA MET A 130 -22.78 -21.42 9.94
C MET A 130 -23.48 -22.51 9.13
N LYS A 131 -22.71 -23.35 8.43
CA LYS A 131 -23.23 -24.57 7.83
C LYS A 131 -23.12 -25.70 8.85
N ILE A 132 -24.25 -26.29 9.21
CA ILE A 132 -24.35 -27.40 10.15
C ILE A 132 -24.75 -28.65 9.37
N THR A 133 -23.98 -29.73 9.54
CA THR A 133 -24.29 -31.05 8.98
C THR A 133 -24.57 -32.01 10.11
N PHE A 134 -25.57 -32.88 9.93
CA PHE A 134 -25.99 -33.85 10.92
C PHE A 134 -26.49 -35.12 10.22
N MET A 135 -26.60 -36.20 10.98
CA MET A 135 -27.20 -37.46 10.55
C MET A 135 -28.56 -37.63 11.23
N GLU A 136 -29.47 -38.37 10.61
CA GLU A 136 -30.74 -38.76 11.24
C GLU A 136 -30.45 -39.70 12.41
N GLU A 137 -30.94 -39.35 13.60
CA GLU A 137 -30.71 -40.10 14.83
C GLU A 137 -31.89 -39.93 15.80
N PRO A 138 -32.95 -40.74 15.68
CA PRO A 138 -34.07 -40.70 16.62
C PRO A 138 -33.63 -41.10 18.03
N PRO A 139 -34.08 -40.41 19.10
CA PRO A 139 -35.09 -39.34 19.11
C PRO A 139 -34.52 -37.91 18.92
N TYR A 140 -33.20 -37.75 18.77
CA TYR A 140 -32.49 -36.47 18.83
C TYR A 140 -32.62 -35.64 17.56
N VAL A 141 -32.53 -36.27 16.38
CA VAL A 141 -32.65 -35.64 15.07
C VAL A 141 -33.61 -36.44 14.21
N ASN A 142 -34.80 -35.89 13.98
CA ASN A 142 -35.86 -36.54 13.20
C ASN A 142 -36.03 -35.82 11.86
N LEU A 143 -36.04 -36.57 10.76
CA LEU A 143 -36.31 -36.04 9.43
C LEU A 143 -37.78 -36.29 9.09
N VAL A 144 -38.48 -35.24 8.68
CA VAL A 144 -39.90 -35.32 8.28
C VAL A 144 -40.03 -34.63 6.91
N PRO A 145 -40.76 -35.23 5.95
CA PRO A 145 -41.03 -34.57 4.67
C PRO A 145 -41.84 -33.28 4.90
N PRO A 146 -41.64 -32.24 4.06
CA PRO A 146 -42.50 -31.07 4.09
C PRO A 146 -43.93 -31.43 3.65
N ASP A 147 -44.88 -30.58 4.00
CA ASP A 147 -46.26 -30.69 3.56
C ASP A 147 -46.38 -30.68 2.02
N ASN A 148 -47.17 -31.59 1.47
CA ASN A 148 -47.22 -31.82 0.02
C ASN A 148 -47.90 -30.68 -0.77
N GLU A 149 -48.74 -29.88 -0.13
CA GLU A 149 -49.45 -28.78 -0.80
C GLU A 149 -48.72 -27.44 -0.64
N THR A 150 -48.15 -27.19 0.54
CA THR A 150 -47.50 -25.92 0.89
C THR A 150 -45.98 -25.96 0.75
N GLY A 151 -45.36 -27.13 0.82
CA GLY A 151 -43.90 -27.30 0.78
C GLY A 151 -43.18 -26.82 2.05
N GLU A 152 -43.93 -26.48 3.10
CA GLU A 152 -43.42 -26.00 4.39
C GLU A 152 -43.29 -27.15 5.40
N CYS A 153 -42.50 -26.94 6.46
CA CYS A 153 -42.37 -27.94 7.52
C CYS A 153 -43.60 -27.91 8.43
N GLU A 154 -44.11 -29.09 8.79
CA GLU A 154 -45.39 -29.25 9.52
C GLU A 154 -45.39 -28.63 10.94
N THR A 155 -44.21 -28.51 11.57
CA THR A 155 -44.08 -27.94 12.92
C THR A 155 -43.28 -26.64 12.90
N SER A 156 -43.69 -25.64 13.67
CA SER A 156 -42.99 -24.35 13.80
C SER A 156 -41.57 -24.42 14.39
N ARG A 157 -41.16 -25.59 14.89
CA ARG A 157 -39.81 -25.88 15.41
C ARG A 157 -38.94 -26.67 14.44
N ALA A 158 -39.50 -27.12 13.32
CA ALA A 158 -38.75 -27.82 12.30
C ALA A 158 -37.94 -26.82 11.47
N VAL A 159 -36.73 -27.21 11.08
CA VAL A 159 -35.81 -26.38 10.29
C VAL A 159 -35.63 -27.03 8.93
N ARG A 160 -35.74 -26.23 7.86
CA ARG A 160 -35.52 -26.71 6.51
C ARG A 160 -34.05 -27.14 6.32
N CYS A 161 -33.84 -28.42 6.05
CA CYS A 161 -32.52 -28.98 5.74
C CYS A 161 -32.45 -29.47 4.28
N ARG A 162 -31.23 -29.75 3.80
CA ARG A 162 -31.00 -30.40 2.51
C ARG A 162 -30.34 -31.74 2.75
N VAL A 163 -30.86 -32.78 2.11
CA VAL A 163 -30.28 -34.12 2.15
C VAL A 163 -29.23 -34.24 1.05
N ALA A 164 -27.97 -34.45 1.43
CA ALA A 164 -26.92 -34.74 0.47
C ALA A 164 -27.07 -36.19 -0.05
N PRO A 165 -26.88 -36.43 -1.36
CA PRO A 165 -26.87 -37.79 -1.90
C PRO A 165 -25.67 -38.56 -1.33
N ARG A 166 -25.81 -39.89 -1.16
CA ARG A 166 -24.73 -40.74 -0.61
C ARG A 166 -23.41 -40.61 -1.37
N SER A 167 -23.47 -40.45 -2.70
CA SER A 167 -22.30 -40.23 -3.56
C SER A 167 -21.52 -38.94 -3.28
N ALA A 168 -22.11 -37.97 -2.58
CA ALA A 168 -21.45 -36.74 -2.16
C ALA A 168 -20.87 -36.81 -0.74
N ILE A 169 -21.12 -37.91 -0.01
CA ILE A 169 -20.67 -38.14 1.37
C ILE A 169 -19.54 -39.17 1.41
N GLU A 170 -19.59 -40.16 0.52
CA GLU A 170 -18.54 -41.18 0.34
C GLU A 170 -17.50 -40.67 -0.67
N GLY A 171 -16.53 -39.90 -0.16
CA GLY A 171 -15.25 -39.64 -0.82
C GLY A 171 -14.19 -40.62 -0.36
#